data_AF-M2Z1H0-F1
#
_entry.id   AF-M2Z1H0-F1
#
_cell.length_a   1.000
_cell.length_b   1.000
_cell.length_c   1.000
_cell.angle_alpha   90.00
_cell.angle_beta   90.00
_cell.angle_gamma   90.00
#
_symmetry.space_group_name_H-M   'P 1'
#
loop_
_entity.id
_entity.type
_entity.pdbx_description
1 polymer ?
#
loop_
_entity_poly.entity_id
_entity_poly.type
_entity_poly.pdbx_seq_one_letter_code
_entity_poly.pdbx_strand_id
1 'polypeptide(L)' 'IRSGTNMFKALALGAECCWVGRPALWGLAYAGENGVDLMLETFYDELKRCMQLTGCNSVEEITR' A
#
# COMPACT_ATOMS: atom_id res chain seq x y z
N ILE A 1 5.33 6.28 3.73
CA ILE A 1 4.76 5.03 3.18
C ILE A 1 5.68 4.46 2.11
N ARG A 2 6.23 3.27 2.36
CA ARG A 2 7.21 2.59 1.49
C ARG A 2 6.94 1.08 1.34
N SER A 3 5.92 0.56 2.01
CA SER A 3 5.50 -0.84 2.02
C SER A 3 4.03 -0.90 2.44
N GLY A 4 3.30 -1.95 2.04
CA GLY A 4 1.91 -2.20 2.42
C GLY A 4 1.69 -2.30 3.93
N THR A 5 2.69 -2.76 4.70
CA THR A 5 2.63 -2.77 6.18
C THR A 5 2.51 -1.36 6.78
N ASN A 6 3.18 -0.37 6.18
CA ASN A 6 3.07 1.02 6.61
C ASN A 6 1.72 1.62 6.24
N MET A 7 1.11 1.17 5.13
CA MET A 7 -0.26 1.55 4.75
C MET A 7 -1.24 0.97 5.76
N PHE A 8 -1.12 -0.32 6.09
CA PHE A 8 -1.96 -0.99 7.09
C PHE A 8 -1.94 -0.24 8.44
N LYS A 9 -0.76 0.12 8.95
CA LYS A 9 -0.64 0.89 10.19
C LYS A 9 -1.26 2.29 10.10
N ALA A 10 -1.09 2.98 8.96
CA ALA A 10 -1.68 4.29 8.77
C ALA A 10 -3.21 4.23 8.75
N LEU A 11 -3.78 3.22 8.08
CA LEU A 11 -5.21 2.94 8.07
C LEU A 11 -5.72 2.61 9.49
N ALA A 12 -5.02 1.76 10.23
CA ALA A 12 -5.36 1.42 11.62
C ALA A 12 -5.34 2.63 12.57
N LEU A 13 -4.52 3.64 12.28
CA LEU A 13 -4.44 4.89 13.03
C LEU A 13 -5.55 5.90 12.64
N GLY A 14 -6.44 5.54 11.70
CA GLY A 14 -7.57 6.36 11.28
C GLY A 14 -7.35 7.17 10.01
N ALA A 15 -6.30 6.88 9.22
CA ALA A 15 -6.19 7.45 7.88
C ALA A 15 -7.21 6.81 6.94
N GLU A 16 -7.89 7.60 6.12
CA GLU A 16 -8.80 7.08 5.07
C GLU A 16 -8.02 6.55 3.86
N CYS A 17 -6.90 7.20 3.52
CA CYS A 17 -6.07 6.83 2.39
C CYS A 17 -4.59 7.19 2.61
N CYS A 18 -3.74 6.68 1.72
CA CYS A 18 -2.28 6.72 1.83
C CYS A 18 -1.64 7.16 0.52
N TRP A 19 -1.02 8.34 0.48
CA TRP A 19 -0.39 8.88 -0.73
C TRP A 19 1.06 8.45 -0.91
N VAL A 20 1.48 8.27 -2.16
CA VAL A 20 2.85 7.91 -2.55
C VAL A 20 3.47 9.01 -3.42
N GLY A 21 4.61 9.55 -2.98
CA GLY A 21 5.38 10.55 -3.73
C GLY A 21 6.57 9.94 -4.44
N ARG A 22 7.73 9.91 -3.77
CA ARG A 22 8.99 9.37 -4.31
C ARG A 22 8.89 7.96 -4.96
N PRO A 23 8.14 6.98 -4.42
CA PRO A 23 8.02 5.66 -5.06
C PRO A 23 7.42 5.71 -6.46
N ALA A 24 6.46 6.61 -6.71
CA ALA A 24 5.91 6.80 -8.06
C ALA A 24 6.97 7.33 -9.04
N LEU A 25 7.82 8.26 -8.59
CA LEU A 25 8.95 8.75 -9.38
C LEU A 25 9.98 7.65 -9.68
N TRP A 26 10.21 6.74 -8.72
CA TRP A 26 11.13 5.63 -8.92
C TRP A 26 10.58 4.59 -9.89
N GLY A 27 9.29 4.25 -9.79
CA GLY A 27 8.62 3.39 -10.77
C GLY A 27 8.70 3.98 -12.18
N LEU A 28 8.42 5.29 -12.29
CA LEU A 28 8.52 6.03 -13.55
C LEU A 28 9.94 5.99 -14.13
N ALA A 29 10.96 6.18 -13.29
CA ALA A 29 12.36 6.12 -13.73
C ALA A 29 12.83 4.70 -14.08
N TYR A 30 12.22 3.67 -13.49
CA TYR A 30 12.59 2.27 -13.70
C TYR A 30 12.08 1.73 -15.04
N ALA A 31 10.78 1.89 -15.32
CA ALA A 31 10.15 1.32 -16.51
C ALA A 31 8.99 2.17 -17.05
N GLY A 32 9.01 3.49 -16.83
CA GLY A 32 7.93 4.38 -17.24
C GLY A 32 6.63 4.03 -16.53
N GLU A 33 5.52 4.06 -17.27
CA GLU A 33 4.18 3.71 -16.78
C GLU A 33 4.13 2.32 -16.13
N ASN A 34 4.65 1.30 -16.82
CA ASN A 34 4.70 -0.08 -16.31
C ASN A 34 5.42 -0.21 -14.97
N GLY A 35 6.43 0.64 -14.70
CA GLY A 35 7.13 0.63 -13.43
C GLY A 35 6.33 1.26 -12.30
N VAL A 36 5.47 2.24 -12.61
CA VAL A 36 4.51 2.80 -11.64
C VAL A 36 3.42 1.77 -11.34
N ASP A 37 2.89 1.10 -12.36
CA ASP A 37 1.88 0.05 -12.19
C ASP A 37 2.39 -1.10 -11.33
N LEU A 38 3.61 -1.59 -11.62
CA LEU A 38 4.26 -2.63 -10.81
C LEU A 38 4.43 -2.19 -9.34
N MET A 39 4.76 -0.92 -9.10
CA MET A 39 4.89 -0.40 -7.75
C MET A 39 3.54 -0.38 -7.01
N LEU A 40 2.47 0.06 -7.68
CA LEU A 40 1.13 0.07 -7.11
C LEU A 40 0.63 -1.35 -6.82
N GLU A 41 0.84 -2.28 -7.74
CA GLU A 41 0.48 -3.69 -7.59
C GLU A 41 1.24 -4.33 -6.41
N THR A 42 2.54 -4.07 -6.30
CA THR A 42 3.37 -4.54 -5.18
C THR A 42 2.84 -4.02 -3.84
N PHE A 43 2.48 -2.73 -3.76
CA PHE A 43 1.93 -2.15 -2.53
C PHE A 43 0.56 -2.74 -2.18
N TYR A 44 -0.29 -2.97 -3.19
CA TYR A 44 -1.58 -3.60 -3.03
C TYR A 44 -1.45 -5.04 -2.51
N ASP A 45 -0.56 -5.83 -3.10
CA ASP A 45 -0.31 -7.21 -2.70
C ASP A 45 0.25 -7.32 -1.28
N GLU A 46 1.18 -6.43 -0.91
CA GLU A 46 1.68 -6.36 0.45
C GLU A 46 0.59 -6.00 1.45
N LEU A 47 -0.27 -5.02 1.13
CA LEU A 47 -1.39 -4.63 1.98
C LEU A 47 -2.38 -5.79 2.13
N LYS A 48 -2.77 -6.42 1.02
CA LYS A 48 -3.67 -7.58 0.99
C LYS A 48 -3.11 -8.74 1.81
N ARG A 49 -1.81 -9.02 1.69
CA ARG A 49 -1.14 -10.05 2.50
C ARG A 49 -1.18 -9.70 3.98
N CYS A 50 -0.97 -8.44 4.35
CA CYS A 50 -1.10 -8.02 5.75
C CYS A 50 -2.52 -8.23 6.27
N MET A 51 -3.53 -7.80 5.51
CA MET A 51 -4.94 -7.97 5.86
C MET A 51 -5.31 -9.45 6.06
N GLN A 52 -4.84 -10.34 5.17
CA GLN A 52 -5.03 -11.79 5.30
C GLN A 52 -4.39 -12.37 6.56
N LEU A 53 -3.20 -11.88 6.93
CA LEU A 53 -2.48 -12.34 8.13
C LEU A 53 -3.09 -11.81 9.43
N THR A 54 -3.70 -10.63 9.41
CA THR A 54 -4.36 -10.02 10.57
C THR A 54 -5.84 -10.39 10.68
N GLY A 55 -6.40 -11.08 9.68
CA GLY A 55 -7.80 -11.49 9.66
C GLY A 55 -8.78 -10.36 9.33
N CYS A 56 -8.31 -9.27 8.70
CA CYS A 56 -9.16 -8.17 8.24
C CYS A 56 -9.65 -8.47 6.81
N ASN A 57 -10.96 -8.65 6.63
CA ASN A 57 -11.55 -8.93 5.31
C ASN A 57 -11.83 -7.66 4.51
N SER A 58 -11.98 -6.53 5.18
CA SER A 58 -12.21 -5.23 4.55
C SER A 58 -11.31 -4.14 5.14
N VAL A 59 -11.22 -3.00 4.45
CA VAL A 59 -10.42 -1.86 4.92
C VAL A 59 -11.05 -1.24 6.18
N GLU A 60 -12.38 -1.32 6.33
CA GLU A 60 -13.06 -0.81 7.53
C GLU A 60 -12.77 -1.64 8.79
N GLU A 61 -12.41 -2.92 8.63
CA GLU A 61 -12.01 -3.80 9.74
C GLU A 61 -10.59 -3.51 10.25
N ILE A 62 -9.84 -2.64 9.59
CA ILE A 62 -8.50 -2.25 10.02
C ILE A 62 -8.63 -1.23 11.15
N THR A 63 -8.72 -1.73 12.38
CA THR A 63 -8.80 -0.92 13.60
C THR A 63 -7.50 -0.99 14.40
N ARG A 64 -7.39 -0.10 15.41
CA ARG A 64 -6.25 -0.02 16.32
C ARG A 64 -6.05 -1.29 17.16
#